data_AF-A0A1N7S7B4-F1
#
_entry.id   AF-A0A1N7S7B4-F1
#
_cell.length_a   1.000
_cell.length_b   1.000
_cell.length_c   1.000
_cell.angle_alpha   90.00
_cell.angle_beta   90.00
_cell.angle_gamma   90.00
#
_symmetry.space_group_name_H-M   'P 1'
#
loop_
_entity.id
_entity.type
_entity.pdbx_description
1 polymer ?
#
loop_
_entity_poly.entity_id
_entity_poly.type
_entity_poly.pdbx_seq_one_letter_code
_entity_poly.pdbx_strand_id
1 'polypeptide(L)'
;MMSLGGKTVINFGQVNIKHLRDFVANVRAAGGPGFQRMPIAWPNMSDPSPTVEVLSIAPGQQTLPHYYTDQVELVICWRGRGTVSVALQRSEGPGWDPCIVDAADSNGIHIEPGDTLVLPKYALRSFTALDQERKSVQHPFPRAGQNPQVWPVEKLVLLLVRISDNHGVPDGVTSYVEGKAFPQGYPQVLSSDTLMSYKRKILDYLGFELDPKLICVRSKIWGKEGLVAGGATDFAKPAFHFTAYTFVPGQENPEHFHPKSVELALCWQGCANMTVRPSLNPVEAGIAKWNDALEEKELMEGDLVLVPKGALHWYGVSGNEDLVMLALQTPHPILHVLEDDSPGSSLDAPKGK
;
A
#
# COMPACT_ATOMS: atom_id res chain seq x y z
N MET A 1 41.95 22.89 -27.50
CA MET A 1 40.57 22.38 -27.38
C MET A 1 40.40 21.83 -25.98
N MET A 2 39.78 22.61 -25.08
CA MET A 2 39.42 22.15 -23.75
C MET A 2 38.03 21.51 -23.83
N SER A 3 37.95 20.21 -23.55
CA SER A 3 36.69 19.49 -23.40
C SER A 3 36.14 19.80 -22.00
N LEU A 4 35.09 20.62 -21.95
CA LEU A 4 34.29 20.81 -20.74
C LEU A 4 33.43 19.55 -20.56
N GLY A 5 33.84 18.68 -19.65
CA GLY A 5 33.03 17.57 -19.18
C GLY A 5 31.79 18.10 -18.48
N GLY A 6 30.66 18.09 -19.19
CA GLY A 6 29.35 18.35 -18.60
C GLY A 6 29.05 17.26 -17.58
N LYS A 7 29.13 17.60 -16.29
CA LYS A 7 28.48 16.80 -15.25
C LYS A 7 26.99 16.91 -15.49
N THR A 8 26.38 15.83 -15.95
CA THR A 8 24.93 15.67 -15.89
C THR A 8 24.53 15.72 -14.42
N VAL A 9 23.98 16.86 -13.99
CA VAL A 9 23.33 16.97 -12.70
C VAL A 9 22.04 16.17 -12.82
N ILE A 10 22.05 14.93 -12.32
CA ILE A 10 20.83 14.14 -12.19
C ILE A 10 20.00 14.83 -11.11
N ASN A 11 18.87 15.41 -11.51
CA ASN A 11 17.97 16.14 -10.64
C ASN A 11 17.19 15.12 -9.81
N PHE A 12 17.75 14.69 -8.68
CA PHE A 12 17.19 13.63 -7.82
C PHE A 12 16.05 14.11 -6.89
N GLY A 13 15.64 15.37 -6.93
CA GLY A 13 15.07 15.98 -5.73
C GLY A 13 13.71 16.66 -5.87
N GLN A 14 12.64 15.90 -6.07
CA GLN A 14 11.29 16.32 -5.63
C GLN A 14 10.50 15.13 -5.07
N VAL A 15 10.03 15.26 -3.82
CA VAL A 15 9.00 14.42 -3.20
C VAL A 15 7.76 14.52 -4.09
N ASN A 16 7.60 13.52 -4.94
CA ASN A 16 6.56 13.50 -5.95
C ASN A 16 5.30 12.90 -5.33
N ILE A 17 4.47 13.79 -4.78
CA ILE A 17 3.17 13.43 -4.21
C ILE A 17 2.20 13.11 -5.34
N LYS A 18 1.51 11.98 -5.20
CA LYS A 18 0.43 11.56 -6.08
C LYS A 18 -0.87 11.55 -5.29
N HIS A 19 -1.83 12.38 -5.67
CA HIS A 19 -3.14 12.37 -5.04
C HIS A 19 -3.99 11.27 -5.67
N LEU A 20 -4.43 10.27 -4.90
CA LEU A 20 -5.23 9.16 -5.42
C LEU A 20 -6.46 9.63 -6.21
N ARG A 21 -7.06 10.76 -5.82
CA ARG A 21 -8.22 11.36 -6.49
C ARG A 21 -7.94 11.75 -7.95
N ASP A 22 -6.69 12.06 -8.29
CA ASP A 22 -6.28 12.45 -9.64
C ASP A 22 -6.31 11.24 -10.62
N PHE A 23 -6.34 10.02 -10.06
CA PHE A 23 -6.35 8.75 -10.80
C PHE A 23 -7.72 8.07 -10.75
N VAL A 24 -8.72 8.68 -10.10
CA VAL A 24 -10.09 8.16 -10.13
C VAL A 24 -10.76 8.61 -11.42
N ALA A 25 -10.89 7.68 -12.37
CA ALA A 25 -11.49 7.99 -13.65
C ALA A 25 -13.02 8.03 -13.62
N ASN A 26 -13.61 8.78 -14.56
CA ASN A 26 -15.05 8.73 -14.78
C ASN A 26 -15.48 7.47 -15.57
N VAL A 27 -15.44 6.28 -14.96
CA VAL A 27 -15.91 5.03 -15.58
C VAL A 27 -17.45 5.01 -15.65
N ARG A 28 -18.06 4.89 -16.83
CA ARG A 28 -19.51 4.69 -16.98
C ARG A 28 -19.82 3.26 -17.41
N ALA A 29 -20.96 2.73 -16.97
CA ALA A 29 -21.40 1.37 -17.34
C ALA A 29 -21.82 1.24 -18.81
N ALA A 30 -22.19 2.33 -19.50
CA ALA A 30 -22.69 2.27 -20.87
C ALA A 30 -21.54 2.34 -21.91
N GLY A 31 -21.26 1.21 -22.57
CA GLY A 31 -20.50 1.15 -23.83
C GLY A 31 -18.97 0.96 -23.75
N GLY A 32 -18.42 0.65 -22.57
CA GLY A 32 -16.99 0.31 -22.38
C GLY A 32 -16.83 -0.96 -21.53
N PRO A 33 -15.59 -1.36 -21.17
CA PRO A 33 -15.34 -2.57 -20.37
C PRO A 33 -15.89 -2.51 -18.94
N GLY A 34 -16.49 -1.39 -18.51
CA GLY A 34 -17.06 -1.23 -17.18
C GLY A 34 -16.03 -1.01 -16.06
N PHE A 35 -14.72 -1.02 -16.39
CA PHE A 35 -13.63 -0.76 -15.45
C PHE A 35 -12.44 -0.08 -16.15
N GLN A 36 -11.55 0.53 -15.37
CA GLN A 36 -10.30 1.13 -15.83
C GLN A 36 -9.18 0.94 -14.82
N ARG A 37 -7.98 0.62 -15.30
CA ARG A 37 -6.73 0.61 -14.53
C ARG A 37 -5.87 1.81 -14.90
N MET A 38 -5.38 2.53 -13.90
CA MET A 38 -4.49 3.68 -14.09
C MET A 38 -3.20 3.46 -13.31
N PRO A 39 -2.04 3.27 -13.98
CA PRO A 39 -0.77 3.14 -13.29
C PRO A 39 -0.36 4.48 -12.67
N ILE A 40 0.19 4.41 -11.46
CA ILE A 40 0.82 5.53 -10.79
C ILE A 40 2.33 5.37 -10.95
N ALA A 41 2.97 6.35 -11.59
CA ALA A 41 4.40 6.35 -11.86
C ALA A 41 5.10 7.48 -11.10
N TRP A 42 6.24 7.13 -10.50
CA TRP A 42 7.21 8.07 -9.95
C TRP A 42 8.42 8.12 -10.89
N PRO A 43 8.47 9.10 -11.82
CA PRO A 43 9.60 9.21 -12.74
C PRO A 43 10.91 9.38 -11.98
N ASN A 44 12.00 8.85 -12.53
CA ASN A 44 13.37 8.92 -12.00
C ASN A 44 13.68 8.02 -10.79
N MET A 45 12.84 7.03 -10.49
CA MET A 45 13.18 5.98 -9.52
C MET A 45 14.13 4.95 -10.16
N SER A 46 15.29 4.71 -9.52
CA SER A 46 16.32 3.80 -10.01
C SER A 46 16.22 2.36 -9.49
N ASP A 47 15.40 2.12 -8.46
CA ASP A 47 15.21 0.81 -7.85
C ASP A 47 13.93 0.13 -8.37
N PRO A 48 13.88 -1.22 -8.43
CA PRO A 48 12.67 -1.94 -8.76
C PRO A 48 11.58 -1.57 -7.74
N SER A 49 10.64 -0.75 -8.19
CA SER A 49 9.56 -0.21 -7.37
C SER A 49 8.35 -1.14 -7.45
N PRO A 50 7.52 -1.20 -6.39
CA PRO A 50 6.24 -1.86 -6.50
C PRO A 50 5.43 -1.20 -7.61
N THR A 51 4.72 -2.00 -8.41
CA THR A 51 3.81 -1.42 -9.40
C THR A 51 2.51 -1.02 -8.71
N VAL A 52 2.19 0.27 -8.76
CA VAL A 52 1.00 0.83 -8.12
C VAL A 52 -0.03 1.20 -9.18
N GLU A 53 -1.28 0.77 -9.00
CA GLU A 53 -2.39 1.10 -9.88
C GLU A 53 -3.64 1.49 -9.10
N VAL A 54 -4.43 2.42 -9.64
CA VAL A 54 -5.82 2.60 -9.24
C VAL A 54 -6.71 1.85 -10.21
N LEU A 55 -7.50 0.92 -9.68
CA LEU A 55 -8.54 0.20 -10.40
C LEU A 55 -9.90 0.78 -10.01
N SER A 56 -10.61 1.35 -10.99
CA SER A 56 -11.98 1.85 -10.84
C SER A 56 -12.95 0.96 -11.61
N ILE A 57 -14.02 0.50 -10.96
CA ILE A 57 -15.02 -0.41 -11.54
C ILE A 57 -16.42 0.21 -11.35
N ALA A 58 -17.15 0.36 -12.45
CA ALA A 58 -18.50 0.89 -12.42
C ALA A 58 -19.47 -0.09 -11.70
N PRO A 59 -20.55 0.41 -11.07
CA PRO A 59 -21.51 -0.44 -10.36
C PRO A 59 -22.04 -1.58 -11.23
N GLY A 60 -22.14 -2.77 -10.62
CA GLY A 60 -22.58 -3.99 -11.29
C GLY A 60 -21.60 -4.57 -12.32
N GLN A 61 -20.44 -3.95 -12.54
CA GLN A 61 -19.43 -4.43 -13.47
C GLN A 61 -18.38 -5.31 -12.77
N GLN A 62 -17.72 -6.15 -13.56
CA GLN A 62 -16.69 -7.08 -13.11
C GLN A 62 -15.46 -7.02 -14.02
N THR A 63 -14.27 -7.11 -13.43
CA THR A 63 -13.03 -7.24 -14.19
C THR A 63 -12.87 -8.65 -14.77
N LEU A 64 -12.15 -8.78 -15.88
CA LEU A 64 -11.77 -10.11 -16.37
C LEU A 64 -10.95 -10.89 -15.33
N PRO A 65 -11.14 -12.22 -15.21
CA PRO A 65 -10.32 -13.07 -14.37
C PRO A 65 -8.85 -12.99 -14.82
N HIS A 66 -7.93 -12.83 -13.88
CA HIS A 66 -6.50 -12.75 -14.18
C HIS A 66 -5.64 -13.20 -12.99
N TYR A 67 -4.37 -13.50 -13.25
CA TYR A 67 -3.36 -13.74 -12.22
C TYR A 67 -1.99 -13.24 -12.66
N TYR A 68 -1.08 -13.17 -11.69
CA TYR A 68 0.36 -12.91 -11.90
C TYR A 68 1.14 -14.13 -11.42
N THR A 69 2.15 -14.55 -12.16
CA THR A 69 2.99 -15.70 -11.79
C THR A 69 4.17 -15.30 -10.89
N ASP A 70 4.54 -14.02 -10.90
CA ASP A 70 5.74 -13.48 -10.26
C ASP A 70 5.44 -12.39 -9.22
N GLN A 71 4.17 -12.02 -9.03
CA GLN A 71 3.78 -10.92 -8.16
C GLN A 71 2.82 -11.34 -7.05
N VAL A 72 3.09 -10.85 -5.84
CA VAL A 72 2.11 -10.75 -4.76
C VAL A 72 1.41 -9.39 -4.89
N GLU A 73 0.10 -9.35 -4.74
CA GLU A 73 -0.69 -8.13 -4.85
C GLU A 73 -1.34 -7.79 -3.50
N LEU A 74 -1.02 -6.61 -2.97
CA LEU A 74 -1.80 -5.98 -1.91
C LEU A 74 -2.92 -5.18 -2.56
N VAL A 75 -4.16 -5.44 -2.14
CA VAL A 75 -5.35 -4.69 -2.53
C VAL A 75 -5.80 -3.87 -1.34
N ILE A 76 -6.02 -2.58 -1.53
CA ILE A 76 -6.64 -1.70 -0.53
C ILE A 76 -7.95 -1.20 -1.13
N CYS A 77 -9.07 -1.53 -0.50
CA CYS A 77 -10.36 -0.97 -0.88
C CYS A 77 -10.43 0.46 -0.38
N TRP A 78 -10.28 1.41 -1.31
CA TRP A 78 -10.29 2.82 -0.97
C TRP A 78 -11.71 3.38 -0.97
N ARG A 79 -12.54 3.07 -1.98
CA ARG A 79 -13.94 3.53 -2.07
C ARG A 79 -14.88 2.46 -2.61
N GLY A 80 -16.16 2.58 -2.29
CA GLY A 80 -17.23 1.69 -2.75
C GLY A 80 -17.19 0.31 -2.12
N ARG A 81 -18.08 -0.58 -2.56
CA ARG A 81 -18.17 -1.97 -2.10
C ARG A 81 -18.17 -2.93 -3.28
N GLY A 82 -17.68 -4.13 -3.01
CA GLY A 82 -17.56 -5.16 -4.04
C GLY A 82 -17.38 -6.54 -3.47
N THR A 83 -17.11 -7.47 -4.37
CA THR A 83 -16.66 -8.82 -4.06
C THR A 83 -15.38 -9.12 -4.83
N VAL A 84 -14.50 -9.93 -4.23
CA VAL A 84 -13.32 -10.50 -4.87
C VAL A 84 -13.52 -12.01 -4.97
N SER A 85 -13.58 -12.53 -6.18
CA SER A 85 -13.57 -13.98 -6.41
C SER A 85 -12.12 -14.41 -6.59
N VAL A 86 -11.67 -15.43 -5.86
CA VAL A 86 -10.28 -15.90 -5.87
C VAL A 86 -10.23 -17.42 -6.02
N ALA A 87 -9.40 -17.95 -6.90
CA ALA A 87 -9.08 -19.38 -6.96
C ALA A 87 -7.56 -19.55 -6.92
N LEU A 88 -7.05 -20.48 -6.14
CA LEU A 88 -5.62 -20.72 -5.97
C LEU A 88 -5.16 -21.83 -6.91
N GLN A 89 -3.94 -21.72 -7.44
CA GLN A 89 -3.35 -22.85 -8.15
C GLN A 89 -2.94 -23.93 -7.14
N ARG A 90 -3.22 -25.20 -7.47
CA ARG A 90 -2.87 -26.34 -6.62
C ARG A 90 -1.35 -26.45 -6.45
N SER A 91 -0.91 -26.69 -5.23
CA SER A 91 0.52 -26.86 -4.91
C SER A 91 1.14 -28.14 -5.50
N GLU A 92 0.34 -29.20 -5.71
CA GLU A 92 0.83 -30.53 -6.14
C GLU A 92 0.62 -30.87 -7.63
N GLY A 93 0.30 -29.89 -8.50
CA GLY A 93 0.20 -30.17 -9.94
C GLY A 93 -0.59 -29.15 -10.76
N PRO A 94 -0.87 -29.45 -12.04
CA PRO A 94 -1.71 -28.59 -12.88
C PRO A 94 -3.15 -28.60 -12.36
N GLY A 95 -3.74 -27.42 -12.20
CA GLY A 95 -5.12 -27.28 -11.78
C GLY A 95 -5.30 -26.20 -10.73
N TRP A 96 -6.55 -25.98 -10.38
CA TRP A 96 -6.97 -24.92 -9.49
C TRP A 96 -7.81 -25.49 -8.36
N ASP A 97 -7.66 -24.89 -7.19
CA ASP A 97 -8.58 -25.05 -6.09
C ASP A 97 -9.90 -24.32 -6.39
N PRO A 98 -11.00 -24.73 -5.72
CA PRO A 98 -12.28 -24.08 -5.92
C PRO A 98 -12.24 -22.60 -5.58
N CYS A 99 -13.18 -21.84 -6.15
CA CYS A 99 -13.29 -20.41 -5.87
C CYS A 99 -13.59 -20.17 -4.38
N ILE A 100 -12.92 -19.19 -3.78
CA ILE A 100 -12.99 -18.82 -2.38
C ILE A 100 -14.06 -17.74 -2.19
N VAL A 101 -14.94 -17.95 -1.21
CA VAL A 101 -16.02 -17.02 -0.84
C VAL A 101 -16.12 -16.87 0.68
N ASP A 102 -16.74 -15.79 1.16
CA ASP A 102 -16.88 -15.52 2.60
C ASP A 102 -18.19 -16.03 3.24
N ALA A 103 -19.22 -16.35 2.43
CA ALA A 103 -20.48 -16.96 2.87
C ALA A 103 -21.05 -17.87 1.77
N ALA A 104 -21.94 -18.79 2.14
CA ALA A 104 -22.50 -19.78 1.21
C ALA A 104 -23.38 -19.18 0.10
N ASP A 105 -23.83 -17.94 0.29
CA ASP A 105 -24.64 -17.14 -0.63
C ASP A 105 -23.88 -15.96 -1.25
N SER A 106 -22.58 -15.81 -0.96
CA SER A 106 -21.77 -14.75 -1.54
C SER A 106 -21.11 -15.14 -2.86
N ASN A 107 -21.01 -14.19 -3.78
CA ASN A 107 -20.33 -14.36 -5.07
C ASN A 107 -18.81 -14.11 -4.99
N GLY A 108 -18.23 -14.13 -3.78
CA GLY A 108 -16.82 -13.81 -3.52
C GLY A 108 -16.61 -13.28 -2.11
N ILE A 109 -15.36 -12.93 -1.79
CA ILE A 109 -15.00 -12.23 -0.55
C ILE A 109 -15.53 -10.80 -0.63
N HIS A 110 -16.46 -10.41 0.23
CA HIS A 110 -16.95 -9.02 0.28
C HIS A 110 -15.84 -8.07 0.70
N ILE A 111 -15.82 -6.87 0.10
CA ILE A 111 -14.87 -5.81 0.43
C ILE A 111 -15.59 -4.47 0.56
N GLU A 112 -15.15 -3.67 1.51
CA GLU A 112 -15.62 -2.31 1.80
C GLU A 112 -14.44 -1.37 2.12
N PRO A 113 -14.63 -0.04 2.13
CA PRO A 113 -13.54 0.89 2.34
C PRO A 113 -12.79 0.60 3.65
N GLY A 114 -11.46 0.57 3.59
CA GLY A 114 -10.60 0.21 4.71
C GLY A 114 -10.29 -1.29 4.82
N ASP A 115 -10.92 -2.14 4.01
CA ASP A 115 -10.49 -3.53 3.84
C ASP A 115 -9.20 -3.62 3.02
N THR A 116 -8.35 -4.55 3.39
CA THR A 116 -7.13 -4.91 2.66
C THR A 116 -7.11 -6.40 2.40
N LEU A 117 -6.57 -6.80 1.24
CA LEU A 117 -6.38 -8.19 0.88
C LEU A 117 -4.98 -8.42 0.36
N VAL A 118 -4.42 -9.60 0.62
CA VAL A 118 -3.18 -10.04 -0.03
C VAL A 118 -3.49 -11.23 -0.91
N LEU A 119 -3.23 -11.07 -2.20
CA LEU A 119 -3.48 -12.08 -3.21
C LEU A 119 -2.11 -12.66 -3.62
N PRO A 120 -1.85 -13.95 -3.36
CA PRO A 120 -0.56 -14.53 -3.68
C PRO A 120 -0.38 -14.66 -5.20
N LYS A 121 0.84 -15.03 -5.59
CA LYS A 121 1.15 -15.47 -6.95
C LYS A 121 0.23 -16.63 -7.33
N TYR A 122 -0.07 -16.74 -8.61
CA TYR A 122 -0.93 -17.80 -9.15
C TYR A 122 -2.33 -17.85 -8.52
N ALA A 123 -2.80 -16.77 -7.88
CA ALA A 123 -4.20 -16.64 -7.49
C ALA A 123 -4.97 -16.01 -8.66
N LEU A 124 -5.86 -16.77 -9.29
CA LEU A 124 -6.81 -16.26 -10.28
C LEU A 124 -7.85 -15.43 -9.55
N ARG A 125 -8.01 -14.17 -9.96
CA ARG A 125 -8.96 -13.25 -9.32
C ARG A 125 -9.75 -12.40 -10.30
N SER A 126 -10.90 -11.96 -9.83
CA SER A 126 -11.68 -10.89 -10.43
C SER A 126 -12.34 -10.04 -9.35
N PHE A 127 -12.53 -8.76 -9.65
CA PHE A 127 -13.19 -7.80 -8.77
C PHE A 127 -14.54 -7.43 -9.38
N THR A 128 -15.58 -7.43 -8.56
CA THR A 128 -16.94 -7.04 -8.96
C THR A 128 -17.41 -5.90 -8.08
N ALA A 129 -17.84 -4.80 -8.67
CA ALA A 129 -18.53 -3.74 -7.94
C ALA A 129 -20.00 -4.13 -7.69
N LEU A 130 -20.52 -3.86 -6.50
CA LEU A 130 -21.94 -4.12 -6.23
C LEU A 130 -22.84 -3.21 -7.10
N ASP A 131 -23.97 -3.76 -7.57
CA ASP A 131 -24.93 -3.05 -8.43
C ASP A 131 -25.81 -2.06 -7.63
N GLN A 132 -26.13 -2.41 -6.38
CA GLN A 132 -26.91 -1.59 -5.46
C GLN A 132 -26.11 -1.30 -4.20
N GLU A 133 -25.41 -0.16 -4.19
CA GLU A 133 -24.89 0.39 -2.95
C GLU A 133 -25.86 1.41 -2.35
N ARG A 134 -25.75 1.64 -1.04
CA ARG A 134 -26.39 2.81 -0.40
C ARG A 134 -25.93 4.06 -1.16
N LYS A 135 -26.81 5.07 -1.32
CA LYS A 135 -26.53 6.31 -2.09
C LYS A 135 -25.22 7.02 -1.72
N SER A 136 -24.68 6.69 -0.56
CA SER A 136 -23.51 7.31 0.03
C SER A 136 -22.85 6.31 0.99
N VAL A 137 -21.53 6.23 0.97
CA VAL A 137 -20.75 5.42 1.93
C VAL A 137 -20.05 6.36 2.89
N GLN A 138 -20.18 6.09 4.19
CA GLN A 138 -19.42 6.83 5.19
C GLN A 138 -17.93 6.57 4.96
N HIS A 139 -17.14 7.64 5.05
CA HIS A 139 -15.70 7.54 5.18
C HIS A 139 -15.37 6.40 6.15
N PRO A 140 -14.40 5.53 5.85
CA PRO A 140 -14.12 4.34 6.66
C PRO A 140 -13.77 4.66 8.13
N PHE A 141 -13.52 5.93 8.44
CA PHE A 141 -13.30 6.47 9.78
C PHE A 141 -14.21 7.69 10.00
N PRO A 142 -15.47 7.50 10.43
CA PRO A 142 -16.29 8.61 10.89
C PRO A 142 -15.79 9.03 12.27
N ARG A 143 -15.30 10.27 12.41
CA ARG A 143 -14.80 10.77 13.71
C ARG A 143 -15.96 11.02 14.68
N ALA A 144 -15.71 10.84 15.97
CA ALA A 144 -16.64 11.30 17.01
C ALA A 144 -16.79 12.83 16.91
N GLY A 145 -18.03 13.31 16.70
CA GLY A 145 -18.33 14.75 16.63
C GLY A 145 -18.07 15.43 15.29
N GLN A 146 -17.58 14.74 14.26
CA GLN A 146 -17.65 15.24 12.88
C GLN A 146 -18.90 14.71 12.19
N ASN A 147 -19.47 15.51 11.29
CA ASN A 147 -20.40 14.97 10.32
C ASN A 147 -19.67 13.87 9.54
N PRO A 148 -20.21 12.64 9.46
CA PRO A 148 -19.58 11.59 8.69
C PRO A 148 -19.39 12.13 7.28
N GLN A 149 -18.14 12.21 6.81
CA GLN A 149 -17.91 12.48 5.41
C GLN A 149 -18.56 11.35 4.64
N VAL A 150 -19.56 11.68 3.83
CA VAL A 150 -20.26 10.69 3.02
C VAL A 150 -19.82 10.87 1.60
N TRP A 151 -19.16 9.85 1.07
CA TRP A 151 -18.77 9.85 -0.33
C TRP A 151 -19.98 9.42 -1.17
N PRO A 152 -20.33 10.16 -2.23
CA PRO A 152 -21.31 9.68 -3.19
C PRO A 152 -20.80 8.36 -3.74
N VAL A 153 -21.66 7.35 -3.75
CA VAL A 153 -21.27 6.06 -4.32
C VAL A 153 -21.35 6.16 -5.82
N GLU A 154 -20.18 6.17 -6.45
CA GLU A 154 -20.10 6.16 -7.89
C GLU A 154 -19.53 4.84 -8.42
N LYS A 155 -18.56 4.21 -7.72
CA LYS A 155 -17.69 3.12 -8.22
C LYS A 155 -17.01 2.39 -7.07
N LEU A 156 -16.62 1.14 -7.32
CA LEU A 156 -15.58 0.47 -6.53
C LEU A 156 -14.21 1.00 -6.97
N VAL A 157 -13.42 1.51 -6.03
CA VAL A 157 -12.07 2.03 -6.27
C VAL A 157 -11.08 1.30 -5.38
N LEU A 158 -10.14 0.61 -6.02
CA LEU A 158 -9.10 -0.18 -5.37
C LEU A 158 -7.73 0.41 -5.68
N LEU A 159 -6.89 0.54 -4.66
CA LEU A 159 -5.46 0.74 -4.82
C LEU A 159 -4.79 -0.63 -4.85
N LEU A 160 -4.15 -0.97 -5.96
CA LEU A 160 -3.45 -2.22 -6.17
C LEU A 160 -1.95 -1.95 -6.09
N VAL A 161 -1.25 -2.67 -5.21
CA VAL A 161 0.20 -2.58 -5.04
C VAL A 161 0.79 -3.96 -5.30
N ARG A 162 1.46 -4.11 -6.44
CA ARG A 162 2.06 -5.38 -6.86
C ARG A 162 3.55 -5.38 -6.56
N ILE A 163 3.99 -6.43 -5.88
CA ILE A 163 5.38 -6.63 -5.46
C ILE A 163 5.91 -7.87 -6.18
N SER A 164 6.89 -7.63 -7.05
CA SER A 164 7.59 -8.69 -7.78
C SER A 164 8.53 -9.47 -6.86
N ASP A 165 8.60 -10.78 -7.05
CA ASP A 165 9.56 -11.67 -6.39
C ASP A 165 10.94 -11.72 -7.06
N ASN A 166 11.00 -11.22 -8.29
CA ASN A 166 12.15 -11.32 -9.16
C ASN A 166 13.22 -10.31 -8.74
N HIS A 167 13.98 -10.65 -7.71
CA HIS A 167 15.31 -10.10 -7.49
C HIS A 167 16.24 -10.53 -8.65
N GLY A 168 16.15 -9.86 -9.80
CA GLY A 168 17.15 -9.99 -10.87
C GLY A 168 16.68 -10.50 -12.23
N VAL A 169 15.38 -10.61 -12.50
CA VAL A 169 14.90 -10.76 -13.90
C VAL A 169 14.75 -9.35 -14.50
N PRO A 170 15.22 -9.08 -15.73
CA PRO A 170 15.15 -7.76 -16.33
C PRO A 170 13.72 -7.19 -16.34
N ASP A 171 13.60 -5.90 -16.06
CA ASP A 171 12.35 -5.14 -16.19
C ASP A 171 11.70 -5.42 -17.55
N GLY A 172 10.43 -5.85 -17.55
CA GLY A 172 9.61 -5.93 -18.75
C GLY A 172 8.94 -7.26 -19.07
N VAL A 173 9.22 -8.35 -18.34
CA VAL A 173 8.45 -9.61 -18.45
C VAL A 173 7.45 -9.68 -17.30
N THR A 174 6.44 -8.82 -17.30
CA THR A 174 5.28 -8.98 -16.41
C THR A 174 4.52 -10.23 -16.82
N SER A 175 4.45 -11.22 -15.94
CA SER A 175 3.74 -12.47 -16.20
C SER A 175 2.23 -12.36 -15.96
N TYR A 176 1.62 -11.28 -16.47
CA TYR A 176 0.17 -11.14 -16.47
C TYR A 176 -0.42 -12.23 -17.35
N VAL A 177 -1.30 -13.04 -16.78
CA VAL A 177 -2.06 -14.04 -17.52
C VAL A 177 -3.54 -13.78 -17.32
N GLU A 178 -4.22 -13.46 -18.41
CA GLU A 178 -5.67 -13.37 -18.44
C GLU A 178 -6.26 -14.79 -18.43
N GLY A 179 -7.13 -15.06 -17.46
CA GLY A 179 -7.88 -16.31 -17.36
C GLY A 179 -9.15 -16.21 -18.18
N LYS A 180 -9.46 -17.24 -18.97
CA LYS A 180 -10.69 -17.28 -19.79
C LYS A 180 -11.96 -17.49 -18.97
N ALA A 181 -11.85 -18.13 -17.80
CA ALA A 181 -12.94 -18.37 -16.86
C ALA A 181 -12.37 -18.87 -15.52
N PHE A 182 -13.17 -18.80 -14.46
CA PHE A 182 -12.86 -19.53 -13.24
C PHE A 182 -13.02 -21.05 -13.46
N PRO A 183 -12.22 -21.87 -12.77
CA PRO A 183 -12.39 -23.33 -12.76
C PRO A 183 -13.80 -23.70 -12.31
N GLN A 184 -14.41 -24.70 -12.95
CA GLN A 184 -15.70 -25.23 -12.50
C GLN A 184 -15.52 -25.95 -11.16
N GLY A 185 -16.30 -25.57 -10.16
CA GLY A 185 -16.25 -26.16 -8.82
C GLY A 185 -17.22 -25.47 -7.87
N TYR A 186 -17.56 -26.13 -6.76
CA TYR A 186 -18.34 -25.53 -5.69
C TYR A 186 -17.48 -24.52 -4.93
N PRO A 187 -18.01 -23.33 -4.59
CA PRO A 187 -17.24 -22.36 -3.84
C PRO A 187 -16.83 -22.91 -2.48
N GLN A 188 -15.58 -22.69 -2.10
CA GLN A 188 -15.08 -22.96 -0.77
C GLN A 188 -15.40 -21.75 0.12
N VAL A 189 -16.28 -21.95 1.09
CA VAL A 189 -16.56 -20.95 2.12
C VAL A 189 -15.42 -20.97 3.14
N LEU A 190 -14.81 -19.83 3.39
CA LEU A 190 -13.74 -19.71 4.39
C LEU A 190 -14.29 -19.72 5.82
N SER A 191 -13.54 -20.35 6.73
CA SER A 191 -13.72 -20.07 8.16
C SER A 191 -13.29 -18.62 8.45
N SER A 192 -13.77 -18.05 9.57
CA SER A 192 -13.36 -16.71 9.99
C SER A 192 -11.82 -16.59 10.09
N ASP A 193 -11.15 -17.60 10.64
CA ASP A 193 -9.70 -17.61 10.77
C ASP A 193 -8.98 -17.64 9.41
N THR A 194 -9.51 -18.39 8.45
CA THR A 194 -8.97 -18.42 7.08
C THR A 194 -9.27 -17.12 6.35
N LEU A 195 -10.41 -16.48 6.58
CA LEU A 195 -10.69 -15.17 5.98
C LEU A 195 -9.68 -14.12 6.48
N MET A 196 -9.34 -14.16 7.77
CA MET A 196 -8.32 -13.28 8.36
C MET A 196 -6.89 -13.52 7.83
N SER A 197 -6.64 -14.67 7.18
CA SER A 197 -5.37 -14.91 6.49
C SER A 197 -5.29 -14.15 5.16
N TYR A 198 -6.41 -13.87 4.48
CA TYR A 198 -6.42 -13.17 3.18
C TYR A 198 -6.95 -11.75 3.23
N LYS A 199 -7.72 -11.39 4.25
CA LYS A 199 -8.40 -10.10 4.40
C LYS A 199 -8.21 -9.54 5.81
N ARG A 200 -7.93 -8.23 5.91
CA ARG A 200 -7.81 -7.49 7.18
C ARG A 200 -8.45 -6.12 7.06
N LYS A 201 -9.09 -5.63 8.12
CA LYS A 201 -9.61 -4.26 8.17
C LYS A 201 -8.55 -3.35 8.79
N ILE A 202 -8.23 -2.23 8.14
CA ILE A 202 -7.28 -1.23 8.69
C ILE A 202 -7.71 -0.77 10.09
N LEU A 203 -9.02 -0.62 10.32
CA LEU A 203 -9.60 -0.18 11.58
C LEU A 203 -9.18 -1.04 12.79
N ASP A 204 -9.02 -2.35 12.58
CA ASP A 204 -8.64 -3.29 13.65
C ASP A 204 -7.18 -3.10 14.13
N TYR A 205 -6.43 -2.22 13.47
CA TYR A 205 -5.01 -1.96 13.73
C TYR A 205 -4.74 -0.53 14.18
N LEU A 206 -5.76 0.32 14.27
CA LEU A 206 -5.59 1.69 14.74
C LEU A 206 -5.45 1.71 16.27
N GLY A 207 -4.55 2.54 16.79
CA GLY A 207 -4.22 2.56 18.21
C GLY A 207 -4.15 3.96 18.82
N PHE A 208 -5.07 4.85 18.48
CA PHE A 208 -5.10 6.22 19.04
C PHE A 208 -5.21 6.28 20.57
N GLU A 209 -5.77 5.24 21.18
CA GLU A 209 -6.07 5.18 22.63
C GLU A 209 -4.90 4.66 23.49
N LEU A 210 -3.72 4.41 22.92
CA LEU A 210 -2.59 3.89 23.67
C LEU A 210 -1.75 5.05 24.26
N ASP A 211 -1.35 4.87 25.53
CA ASP A 211 -0.51 5.75 26.37
C ASP A 211 0.03 7.01 25.66
N PRO A 212 -0.35 8.24 26.09
CA PRO A 212 0.11 9.49 25.46
C PRO A 212 1.64 9.70 25.48
N LYS A 213 2.40 8.84 26.18
CA LYS A 213 3.87 8.79 26.11
C LYS A 213 4.41 8.06 24.87
N LEU A 214 3.61 7.27 24.18
CA LEU A 214 4.02 6.60 22.94
C LEU A 214 4.16 7.66 21.86
N ILE A 215 5.33 7.73 21.23
CA ILE A 215 5.64 8.70 20.17
C ILE A 215 4.72 8.49 18.95
N CYS A 216 4.37 7.24 18.66
CA CYS A 216 3.31 6.83 17.75
C CYS A 216 2.96 5.37 18.03
N VAL A 217 1.80 4.91 17.54
CA VAL A 217 1.48 3.48 17.55
C VAL A 217 1.72 2.91 16.17
N ARG A 218 2.58 1.90 16.12
CA ARG A 218 2.93 1.15 14.91
C ARG A 218 2.29 -0.23 14.94
N SER A 219 1.26 -0.43 14.13
CA SER A 219 0.53 -1.69 14.04
C SER A 219 0.73 -2.33 12.68
N LYS A 220 1.46 -3.46 12.65
CA LYS A 220 1.64 -4.23 11.40
C LYS A 220 0.29 -4.82 10.97
N ILE A 221 -0.25 -4.35 9.84
CA ILE A 221 -1.45 -4.92 9.21
C ILE A 221 -1.08 -6.18 8.45
N TRP A 222 0.03 -6.24 7.69
CA TRP A 222 0.51 -7.45 7.00
C TRP A 222 2.02 -7.64 7.20
N GLY A 223 2.48 -8.89 7.09
CA GLY A 223 3.89 -9.25 7.27
C GLY A 223 4.30 -9.39 8.74
N LYS A 224 3.41 -9.92 9.58
CA LYS A 224 3.73 -10.27 10.98
C LYS A 224 4.56 -11.55 11.06
N GLU A 225 5.47 -11.58 12.04
CA GLU A 225 6.13 -12.81 12.48
C GLU A 225 5.22 -13.52 13.50
N GLY A 226 5.11 -14.84 13.43
CA GLY A 226 4.35 -15.62 14.39
C GLY A 226 5.01 -15.53 15.78
N LEU A 227 4.38 -14.84 16.74
CA LEU A 227 4.98 -14.53 18.04
C LEU A 227 4.56 -15.46 19.20
N VAL A 228 3.74 -16.49 19.00
CA VAL A 228 3.42 -17.49 20.05
C VAL A 228 3.10 -18.87 19.45
N ALA A 229 3.28 -19.94 20.25
CA ALA A 229 3.11 -21.36 19.87
C ALA A 229 1.82 -21.61 19.06
N GLY A 230 2.00 -21.95 17.78
CA GLY A 230 0.95 -22.00 16.75
C GLY A 230 1.32 -21.16 15.51
N GLY A 231 2.01 -20.04 15.73
CA GLY A 231 3.17 -19.55 14.96
C GLY A 231 3.12 -19.38 13.43
N ALA A 232 1.96 -19.34 12.76
CA ALA A 232 1.95 -19.14 11.33
C ALA A 232 2.42 -17.72 10.96
N THR A 233 3.61 -17.63 10.37
CA THR A 233 4.10 -16.42 9.70
C THR A 233 3.12 -16.02 8.61
N ASP A 234 2.77 -14.74 8.58
CA ASP A 234 1.93 -14.17 7.52
C ASP A 234 2.57 -14.45 6.15
N PHE A 235 1.82 -15.01 5.19
CA PHE A 235 2.40 -15.32 3.87
C PHE A 235 2.83 -14.09 3.08
N ALA A 236 2.40 -12.89 3.48
CA ALA A 236 2.89 -11.63 2.92
C ALA A 236 4.32 -11.29 3.39
N LYS A 237 4.76 -11.83 4.54
CA LYS A 237 6.05 -11.50 5.20
C LYS A 237 7.28 -11.64 4.29
N PRO A 238 7.41 -12.68 3.45
CA PRO A 238 8.54 -12.79 2.53
C PRO A 238 8.60 -11.70 1.46
N ALA A 239 7.48 -11.02 1.19
CA ALA A 239 7.39 -9.98 0.16
C ALA A 239 7.47 -8.57 0.74
N PHE A 240 6.68 -8.25 1.78
CA PHE A 240 6.56 -6.88 2.30
C PHE A 240 6.09 -6.81 3.75
N HIS A 241 6.23 -5.64 4.37
CA HIS A 241 5.47 -5.24 5.56
C HIS A 241 4.47 -4.16 5.18
N PHE A 242 3.25 -4.27 5.69
CA PHE A 242 2.25 -3.22 5.58
C PHE A 242 1.81 -2.80 6.98
N THR A 243 1.94 -1.53 7.31
CA THR A 243 1.82 -1.02 8.68
C THR A 243 0.90 0.19 8.72
N ALA A 244 0.02 0.24 9.71
CA ALA A 244 -0.65 1.47 10.11
C ALA A 244 0.17 2.15 11.20
N TYR A 245 0.53 3.41 10.97
CA TYR A 245 1.02 4.32 11.98
C TYR A 245 -0.11 5.26 12.38
N THR A 246 -0.44 5.31 13.67
CA THR A 246 -1.43 6.23 14.22
C THR A 246 -0.78 7.22 15.16
N PHE A 247 -1.12 8.49 14.96
CA PHE A 247 -0.58 9.62 15.70
C PHE A 247 -1.71 10.48 16.23
N VAL A 248 -1.57 10.98 17.45
CA VAL A 248 -2.37 12.11 17.95
C VAL A 248 -1.64 13.44 17.68
N PRO A 249 -2.28 14.61 17.75
CA PRO A 249 -1.65 15.88 17.47
C PRO A 249 -0.34 16.11 18.25
N GLY A 250 0.68 16.62 17.54
CA GLY A 250 2.02 16.86 18.08
C GLY A 250 2.95 15.66 18.10
N GLN A 251 2.50 14.48 17.65
CA GLN A 251 3.34 13.30 17.47
C GLN A 251 3.98 13.24 16.08
N GLU A 252 5.06 12.48 15.98
CA GLU A 252 5.78 12.23 14.73
C GLU A 252 6.32 10.80 14.67
N ASN A 253 6.56 10.30 13.47
CA ASN A 253 7.44 9.16 13.26
C ASN A 253 8.86 9.70 13.11
N PRO A 254 9.79 9.40 14.04
CA PRO A 254 11.10 10.04 14.08
C PRO A 254 11.93 9.76 12.82
N GLU A 255 13.01 10.52 12.63
CA GLU A 255 13.92 10.35 11.49
C GLU A 255 14.47 8.93 11.39
N HIS A 256 14.27 8.32 10.22
CA HIS A 256 14.73 6.96 9.95
C HIS A 256 14.91 6.72 8.45
N PHE A 257 15.50 5.57 8.12
CA PHE A 257 15.61 5.11 6.73
C PHE A 257 15.51 3.59 6.62
N HIS A 258 15.32 3.14 5.37
CA HIS A 258 15.25 1.73 4.99
C HIS A 258 16.39 1.39 4.02
N PRO A 259 17.47 0.72 4.46
CA PRO A 259 18.64 0.49 3.62
C PRO A 259 18.38 -0.46 2.44
N LYS A 260 17.34 -1.31 2.54
CA LYS A 260 17.07 -2.39 1.58
C LYS A 260 15.74 -2.30 0.88
N SER A 261 14.91 -1.33 1.26
CA SER A 261 13.50 -1.29 0.87
C SER A 261 13.10 0.13 0.51
N VAL A 262 12.21 0.27 -0.46
CA VAL A 262 11.42 1.48 -0.66
C VAL A 262 10.26 1.48 0.34
N GLU A 263 9.74 2.67 0.66
CA GLU A 263 8.50 2.82 1.42
C GLU A 263 7.45 3.56 0.58
N LEU A 264 6.31 2.92 0.32
CA LEU A 264 5.12 3.59 -0.19
C LEU A 264 4.29 4.06 1.00
N ALA A 265 4.26 5.36 1.23
CA ALA A 265 3.46 6.01 2.27
C ALA A 265 2.16 6.54 1.68
N LEU A 266 1.05 6.29 2.37
CA LEU A 266 -0.29 6.80 2.05
C LEU A 266 -0.82 7.56 3.26
N CYS A 267 -1.08 8.85 3.11
CA CYS A 267 -1.85 9.61 4.09
C CYS A 267 -3.31 9.19 3.97
N TRP A 268 -3.75 8.38 4.94
CA TRP A 268 -5.04 7.71 4.88
C TRP A 268 -6.13 8.47 5.65
N GLN A 269 -5.75 9.24 6.67
CA GLN A 269 -6.62 10.14 7.41
C GLN A 269 -5.76 11.25 8.02
N GLY A 270 -6.25 12.50 8.01
CA GLY A 270 -5.58 13.62 8.68
C GLY A 270 -4.61 14.35 7.73
N CYS A 271 -3.66 15.07 8.31
CA CYS A 271 -2.65 15.82 7.58
C CYS A 271 -1.27 15.60 8.21
N ALA A 272 -0.24 15.43 7.37
CA ALA A 272 1.12 15.21 7.82
C ALA A 272 2.09 16.18 7.15
N ASN A 273 3.07 16.68 7.89
CA ASN A 273 4.27 17.24 7.28
C ASN A 273 5.26 16.09 7.08
N MET A 274 5.60 15.78 5.84
CA MET A 274 6.58 14.77 5.49
C MET A 274 7.84 15.42 4.94
N THR A 275 8.98 14.88 5.36
CA THR A 275 10.27 15.27 4.83
C THR A 275 11.03 14.06 4.32
N VAL A 276 11.69 14.22 3.17
CA VAL A 276 12.56 13.20 2.58
C VAL A 276 13.90 13.83 2.20
N ARG A 277 14.99 13.16 2.56
CA ARG A 277 16.35 13.45 2.08
C ARG A 277 16.87 12.23 1.30
N PRO A 278 17.00 12.34 -0.04
CA PRO A 278 17.56 11.25 -0.84
C PRO A 278 18.98 10.87 -0.40
N SER A 279 19.29 9.57 -0.44
CA SER A 279 20.67 9.09 -0.22
C SER A 279 21.59 9.57 -1.35
N LEU A 280 22.82 9.97 -1.01
CA LEU A 280 23.84 10.29 -2.03
C LEU A 280 24.30 9.06 -2.80
N ASN A 281 24.18 7.86 -2.19
CA ASN A 281 24.47 6.60 -2.85
C ASN A 281 23.45 5.51 -2.42
N PRO A 282 22.35 5.35 -3.17
CA PRO A 282 21.33 4.34 -2.89
C PRO A 282 21.85 2.89 -2.90
N VAL A 283 22.98 2.61 -3.55
CA VAL A 283 23.59 1.25 -3.57
C VAL A 283 24.25 0.92 -2.22
N GLU A 284 24.78 1.93 -1.53
CA GLU A 284 25.44 1.82 -0.22
C GLU A 284 24.60 2.47 0.89
N ALA A 285 23.28 2.38 0.75
CA ALA A 285 22.33 2.90 1.73
C ALA A 285 22.62 2.34 3.13
N GLY A 286 22.81 3.23 4.10
CA GLY A 286 23.23 2.91 5.48
C GLY A 286 24.72 3.14 5.78
N ILE A 287 25.53 3.46 4.77
CA ILE A 287 26.92 3.95 4.93
C ILE A 287 27.04 5.37 4.36
N ALA A 288 26.37 5.62 3.23
CA ALA A 288 26.41 6.91 2.55
C ALA A 288 25.59 7.98 3.28
N LYS A 289 26.10 9.21 3.27
CA LYS A 289 25.37 10.40 3.75
C LYS A 289 24.18 10.74 2.85
N TRP A 290 23.27 11.56 3.35
CA TRP A 290 22.15 12.10 2.60
C TRP A 290 22.47 13.43 1.95
N ASN A 291 21.66 13.83 0.98
CA ASN A 291 21.73 15.18 0.43
C ASN A 291 21.35 16.19 1.51
N ASP A 292 22.07 17.31 1.59
CA ASP A 292 21.74 18.43 2.48
C ASP A 292 20.40 19.10 2.09
N ALA A 293 19.96 18.89 0.84
CA ALA A 293 18.67 19.36 0.35
C ALA A 293 17.52 18.64 1.09
N LEU A 294 16.70 19.46 1.75
CA LEU A 294 15.49 19.09 2.45
C LEU A 294 14.28 19.31 1.55
N GLU A 295 13.44 18.28 1.44
CA GLU A 295 12.17 18.40 0.72
C GLU A 295 11.02 18.13 1.67
N GLU A 296 10.38 19.21 2.09
CA GLU A 296 9.21 19.17 2.96
C GLU A 296 7.93 19.37 2.14
N LYS A 297 6.93 18.54 2.44
CA LYS A 297 5.60 18.67 1.88
C LYS A 297 4.54 18.31 2.90
N GLU A 298 3.45 19.06 2.88
CA GLU A 298 2.23 18.64 3.53
C GLU A 298 1.54 17.56 2.70
N LEU A 299 1.13 16.48 3.37
CA LEU A 299 0.33 15.39 2.84
C LEU A 299 -1.09 15.49 3.39
N MET A 300 -2.04 15.38 2.49
CA MET A 300 -3.47 15.33 2.79
C MET A 300 -4.01 13.91 2.58
N GLU A 301 -5.23 13.66 3.04
CA GLU A 301 -5.92 12.39 2.80
C GLU A 301 -5.95 12.00 1.31
N GLY A 302 -5.50 10.77 1.03
CA GLY A 302 -5.39 10.23 -0.32
C GLY A 302 -4.04 10.50 -1.00
N ASP A 303 -3.11 11.19 -0.33
CA ASP A 303 -1.78 11.48 -0.87
C ASP A 303 -0.86 10.27 -0.73
N LEU A 304 -0.22 9.92 -1.83
CA LEU A 304 0.77 8.86 -1.93
C LEU A 304 2.16 9.46 -2.14
N VAL A 305 3.13 8.94 -1.41
CA VAL A 305 4.56 9.22 -1.59
C VAL A 305 5.31 7.90 -1.69
N LEU A 306 6.20 7.80 -2.67
CA LEU A 306 7.16 6.72 -2.76
C LEU A 306 8.52 7.23 -2.27
N VAL A 307 8.96 6.74 -1.12
CA VAL A 307 10.26 7.03 -0.52
C VAL A 307 11.30 6.07 -1.11
N PRO A 308 12.37 6.61 -1.73
CA PRO A 308 13.44 5.78 -2.28
C PRO A 308 14.19 5.00 -1.22
N LYS A 309 14.78 3.87 -1.64
CA LYS A 309 15.66 3.06 -0.81
C LYS A 309 16.79 3.92 -0.23
N GLY A 310 17.00 3.80 1.07
CA GLY A 310 18.05 4.52 1.79
C GLY A 310 17.79 6.00 2.02
N ALA A 311 16.69 6.58 1.54
CA ALA A 311 16.36 7.97 1.83
C ALA A 311 15.99 8.13 3.31
N LEU A 312 16.57 9.14 3.96
CA LEU A 312 16.17 9.55 5.31
C LEU A 312 14.82 10.25 5.22
N HIS A 313 13.90 9.90 6.09
CA HIS A 313 12.57 10.50 6.09
C HIS A 313 11.95 10.45 7.47
N TRP A 314 10.99 11.35 7.66
CA TRP A 314 10.11 11.42 8.82
C TRP A 314 8.80 12.06 8.39
N TYR A 315 7.79 11.88 9.22
CA TYR A 315 6.51 12.57 9.06
C TYR A 315 5.84 12.74 10.40
N GLY A 316 5.22 13.90 10.61
CA GLY A 316 4.50 14.22 11.83
C GLY A 316 3.19 14.94 11.54
N VAL A 317 2.33 14.99 12.55
CA VAL A 317 1.02 15.62 12.43
C VAL A 317 1.19 17.12 12.15
N SER A 318 0.62 17.63 11.05
CA SER A 318 0.65 19.06 10.72
C SER A 318 -0.55 19.86 11.26
N GLY A 319 -1.61 19.16 11.69
CA GLY A 319 -2.86 19.75 12.17
C GLY A 319 -3.22 19.41 13.61
N ASN A 320 -4.48 19.70 13.97
CA ASN A 320 -5.05 19.39 15.30
C ASN A 320 -5.84 18.08 15.30
N GLU A 321 -5.66 17.25 14.28
CA GLU A 321 -6.43 16.04 14.05
C GLU A 321 -5.52 14.82 14.10
N ASP A 322 -6.05 13.69 14.57
CA ASP A 322 -5.33 12.43 14.54
C ASP A 322 -4.97 12.04 13.09
N LEU A 323 -3.76 11.52 12.92
CA LEU A 323 -3.18 11.13 11.63
C LEU A 323 -3.09 9.60 11.55
N VAL A 324 -3.45 9.05 10.39
CA VAL A 324 -3.18 7.67 10.00
C VAL A 324 -2.31 7.67 8.75
N MET A 325 -1.10 7.15 8.89
CA MET A 325 -0.21 6.86 7.75
C MET A 325 -0.18 5.35 7.53
N LEU A 326 -0.45 4.92 6.30
CA LEU A 326 -0.25 3.54 5.88
C LEU A 326 1.08 3.45 5.14
N ALA A 327 1.95 2.54 5.58
CA ALA A 327 3.27 2.37 4.99
C ALA A 327 3.45 0.93 4.50
N LEU A 328 3.74 0.79 3.21
CA LEU A 328 4.18 -0.46 2.61
C LEU A 328 5.69 -0.41 2.37
N GLN A 329 6.41 -1.36 2.96
CA GLN A 329 7.85 -1.47 2.87
C GLN A 329 8.22 -2.74 2.10
N THR A 330 9.01 -2.60 1.03
CA THR A 330 9.37 -3.70 0.12
C THR A 330 10.70 -3.42 -0.59
N PRO A 331 11.50 -4.45 -0.94
CA PRO A 331 11.33 -5.87 -0.62
C PRO A 331 11.80 -6.21 0.79
N HIS A 332 11.36 -7.36 1.30
CA HIS A 332 11.91 -7.98 2.52
C HIS A 332 13.37 -8.45 2.29
N PRO A 333 14.29 -8.40 3.29
CA PRO A 333 14.10 -7.97 4.67
C PRO A 333 13.98 -6.46 4.83
N ILE A 334 12.96 -6.06 5.62
CA ILE A 334 12.77 -4.67 6.00
C ILE A 334 13.62 -4.39 7.23
N LEU A 335 14.60 -3.49 7.07
CA LEU A 335 15.38 -2.94 8.17
C LEU A 335 14.92 -1.50 8.39
N HIS A 336 14.66 -1.16 9.65
CA HIS A 336 14.28 0.17 10.09
C HIS A 336 15.41 0.68 10.97
N VAL A 337 16.11 1.71 10.51
CA VAL A 337 17.29 2.27 11.20
C VAL A 337 16.94 3.69 11.63
N LEU A 338 16.95 3.93 12.94
CA LEU A 338 16.80 5.26 13.51
C LEU A 338 18.13 6.02 13.38
N GLU A 339 18.06 7.33 13.13
CA GLU A 339 19.27 8.12 12.95
C GLU A 339 20.13 8.20 14.23
N ASP A 340 19.52 8.13 15.43
CA ASP A 340 20.24 8.09 16.72
C ASP A 340 21.23 6.89 16.83
N ASP A 341 21.00 5.83 16.05
CA ASP A 341 21.87 4.65 15.97
C ASP A 341 22.89 4.72 14.80
N SER A 342 22.94 5.84 14.09
CA SER A 342 23.76 6.06 12.88
C SER A 342 24.85 7.11 13.14
N PRO A 343 26.11 6.91 12.71
CA PRO A 343 27.15 7.92 12.88
C PRO A 343 26.86 9.18 12.05
N GLY A 344 26.47 10.27 12.72
CA GLY A 344 26.26 11.60 12.12
C GLY A 344 24.86 12.21 12.25
N SER A 345 24.06 11.80 13.24
CA SER A 345 22.69 12.28 13.44
C SER A 345 22.58 13.80 13.61
N SER A 346 21.52 14.37 13.05
CA SER A 346 21.17 15.79 13.16
C SER A 346 20.62 16.20 14.54
N LEU A 347 20.30 15.23 15.41
CA LEU A 347 19.91 15.47 16.81
C LEU A 347 21.09 15.88 17.71
N ASP A 348 22.34 15.75 17.23
CA ASP A 348 23.55 16.28 17.89
C ASP A 348 23.76 17.78 17.66
N ALA A 349 22.91 18.46 16.89
CA ALA A 349 22.93 19.92 16.82
C ALA A 349 22.45 20.48 18.18
N PRO A 350 23.26 21.28 18.90
CA PRO A 350 22.82 21.86 20.15
C PRO A 350 21.58 22.72 19.86
N LYS A 351 20.45 22.36 20.47
CA LYS A 351 19.27 23.23 20.53
C LYS A 351 19.73 24.54 21.16
N GLY A 352 19.99 25.53 20.31
CA GLY A 352 20.45 26.85 20.70
C GLY A 352 19.47 27.47 21.70
N LYS A 353 20.04 28.05 22.76
CA LYS A 353 19.33 28.72 23.85
C LYS A 353 18.50 29.91 23.38
#